data_AF-A0A7C9HMS9-F1
#
_entry.id   AF-A0A7C9HMS9-F1
#
_cell.length_a   1.000
_cell.length_b   1.000
_cell.length_c   1.000
_cell.angle_alpha   90.00
_cell.angle_beta   90.00
_cell.angle_gamma   90.00
#
_symmetry.space_group_name_H-M   'P 1'
#
loop_
_entity.id
_entity.type
_entity.pdbx_description
1 polymer ?
#
loop_
_entity_poly.entity_id
_entity_poly.type
_entity_poly.pdbx_seq_one_letter_code
_entity_poly.pdbx_strand_id
1 'polypeptide(L)'
;MKRGLILAMVLCGAHGTALAVDAASNAANTAANNAAVVIDSRYSSSGSFLPAVNAARDAAAGFALSRAMLTNVVAKHCAQIDVAHALRADEARNRWWQHNEGAVGAAKGYVQLQRAIVQVKQGEAAATQYRDGVMAQAKADAIATMESWFPEGEQDGATCDKVVDEYFAGTRDIGSNEEFGTVLGRLEGDMQAYRDAQSTE
;
A
#
# COMPACT_ATOMS: atom_id res chain seq x y z
N MET A 1 67.63 -17.10 11.56
CA MET A 1 66.26 -17.47 11.12
C MET A 1 65.65 -16.28 10.38
N LYS A 2 65.02 -16.53 9.22
CA LYS A 2 64.71 -15.57 8.14
C LYS A 2 63.54 -14.61 8.44
N ARG A 3 63.60 -13.42 7.82
CA ARG A 3 62.53 -12.41 7.58
C ARG A 3 61.41 -12.97 6.69
N GLY A 4 60.20 -12.37 6.73
CA GLY A 4 59.23 -12.46 5.63
C GLY A 4 57.78 -12.08 5.97
N LEU A 5 57.35 -10.92 5.49
CA LEU A 5 55.95 -10.49 5.30
C LEU A 5 55.34 -11.27 4.10
N ILE A 6 54.03 -11.58 4.09
CA ILE A 6 53.07 -11.36 2.97
C ILE A 6 51.68 -11.98 3.28
N LEU A 7 50.70 -11.15 2.95
CA LEU A 7 49.24 -11.26 2.88
C LEU A 7 48.69 -12.52 2.16
N ALA A 8 47.58 -13.09 2.66
CA ALA A 8 46.59 -13.78 1.83
C ALA A 8 45.18 -13.71 2.46
N MET A 9 44.34 -12.90 1.80
CA MET A 9 42.88 -12.96 1.66
C MET A 9 42.25 -14.35 1.85
N VAL A 10 41.07 -14.44 2.49
CA VAL A 10 39.77 -14.73 1.84
C VAL A 10 38.68 -14.92 2.92
N LEU A 11 37.69 -14.03 2.82
CA LEU A 11 36.25 -14.10 3.13
C LEU A 11 35.76 -15.07 4.23
N CYS A 12 35.31 -14.44 5.33
CA CYS A 12 34.25 -14.96 6.17
C CYS A 12 32.98 -15.22 5.35
N GLY A 13 32.44 -16.43 5.48
CA GLY A 13 31.07 -16.73 5.10
C GLY A 13 30.07 -16.09 6.06
N ALA A 14 28.99 -15.56 5.49
CA ALA A 14 27.61 -15.68 5.96
C ALA A 14 26.72 -15.03 4.90
N HIS A 15 26.18 -15.84 4.00
CA HIS A 15 25.07 -15.42 3.15
C HIS A 15 23.81 -15.43 4.01
N GLY A 16 23.12 -14.29 4.11
CA GLY A 16 21.74 -14.26 4.61
C GLY A 16 21.40 -13.16 5.61
N THR A 17 21.62 -11.87 5.29
CA THR A 17 21.02 -10.75 6.06
C THR A 17 20.78 -9.47 5.25
N ALA A 18 20.78 -9.49 3.91
CA ALA A 18 20.65 -8.24 3.14
C ALA A 18 19.20 -7.71 3.03
N LEU A 19 18.18 -8.58 3.01
CA LEU A 19 16.78 -8.16 2.75
C LEU A 19 16.05 -7.58 3.98
N ALA A 20 16.45 -7.93 5.20
CA ALA A 20 15.78 -7.46 6.41
C ALA A 20 16.22 -6.05 6.84
N VAL A 21 17.43 -5.62 6.46
CA VAL A 21 17.99 -4.32 6.83
C VAL A 21 17.39 -3.18 6.01
N ASP A 22 17.01 -3.43 4.75
CA ASP A 22 16.40 -2.42 3.89
C ASP A 22 14.91 -2.17 4.21
N ALA A 23 14.14 -3.22 4.54
CA ALA A 23 12.76 -3.04 4.98
C ALA A 23 12.67 -2.33 6.34
N ALA A 24 13.56 -2.67 7.28
CA ALA A 24 13.61 -2.04 8.59
C ALA A 24 14.15 -0.60 8.52
N SER A 25 15.13 -0.31 7.65
CA SER A 25 15.65 1.06 7.48
C SER A 25 14.67 1.97 6.76
N ASN A 26 13.89 1.47 5.79
CA ASN A 26 12.84 2.25 5.14
C ASN A 26 11.65 2.49 6.08
N ALA A 27 11.21 1.48 6.83
CA ALA A 27 10.17 1.65 7.86
C ALA A 27 10.62 2.64 8.95
N ALA A 28 11.90 2.62 9.34
CA ALA A 28 12.46 3.58 10.29
C ALA A 28 12.59 5.00 9.70
N ASN A 29 12.91 5.15 8.41
CA ASN A 29 12.98 6.46 7.76
C ASN A 29 11.59 7.07 7.51
N THR A 30 10.60 6.25 7.19
CA THR A 30 9.20 6.67 7.12
C THR A 30 8.66 7.02 8.51
N ALA A 31 8.99 6.24 9.55
CA ALA A 31 8.59 6.54 10.94
C ALA A 31 9.28 7.81 11.51
N ALA A 32 10.54 8.07 11.14
CA ALA A 32 11.29 9.25 11.56
C ALA A 32 10.80 10.54 10.86
N ASN A 33 10.40 10.46 9.59
CA ASN A 33 9.80 11.59 8.87
C ASN A 33 8.30 11.77 9.21
N ASN A 34 7.61 10.72 9.65
CA ASN A 34 6.21 10.74 10.08
C ASN A 34 6.04 10.84 11.60
N ALA A 35 7.03 11.38 12.33
CA ALA A 35 7.02 11.47 13.80
C ALA A 35 5.63 11.89 14.34
N ALA A 36 4.88 10.87 14.73
CA ALA A 36 3.60 10.83 15.43
C ALA A 36 2.63 12.00 15.16
N VAL A 37 1.88 11.92 14.06
CA VAL A 37 0.48 12.43 14.10
C VAL A 37 -0.36 11.41 14.87
N VAL A 38 -0.15 11.28 16.18
CA VAL A 38 -1.08 10.55 17.04
C VAL A 38 -2.16 11.52 17.47
N ILE A 39 -3.31 11.50 16.78
CA ILE A 39 -4.54 12.14 17.25
C ILE A 39 -5.40 10.99 17.79
N ASP A 40 -5.37 10.80 19.11
CA ASP A 40 -6.20 9.80 19.82
C ASP A 40 -7.59 10.37 20.20
N SER A 41 -7.85 11.63 19.84
CA SER A 41 -9.16 12.25 20.03
C SER A 41 -10.07 11.99 18.83
N ARG A 42 -11.22 11.36 19.06
CA ARG A 42 -12.28 11.20 18.05
C ARG A 42 -13.06 12.49 17.76
N TYR A 43 -12.74 13.58 18.45
CA TYR A 43 -13.40 14.86 18.31
C TYR A 43 -12.37 16.00 18.22
N SER A 44 -12.60 16.96 17.34
CA SER A 44 -11.85 18.21 17.31
C SER A 44 -12.15 19.06 18.55
N SER A 45 -11.39 20.13 18.76
CA SER A 45 -11.71 21.14 19.78
C SER A 45 -13.05 21.84 19.58
N SER A 46 -13.64 21.74 18.37
CA SER A 46 -15.00 22.22 18.05
C SER A 46 -16.09 21.16 18.29
N GLY A 47 -15.73 19.94 18.69
CA GLY A 47 -16.68 18.84 18.88
C GLY A 47 -17.05 18.08 17.60
N SER A 48 -16.42 18.40 16.46
CA SER A 48 -16.63 17.70 15.18
C SER A 48 -15.87 16.37 15.17
N PHE A 49 -16.47 15.30 14.64
CA PHE A 49 -15.84 13.97 14.62
C PHE A 49 -14.53 13.97 13.81
N LEU A 50 -13.49 13.29 14.31
CA LEU A 50 -12.23 13.06 13.62
C LEU A 50 -11.88 11.56 13.67
N PRO A 51 -11.68 10.89 12.53
CA PRO A 51 -11.13 9.54 12.53
C PRO A 51 -9.77 9.50 13.25
N ALA A 52 -9.59 8.52 14.14
CA ALA A 52 -8.29 8.30 14.78
C ALA A 52 -7.19 8.08 13.73
N VAL A 53 -6.01 8.65 13.95
CA VAL A 53 -4.82 8.46 13.12
C VAL A 53 -3.85 7.55 13.87
N ASN A 54 -3.52 6.40 13.29
CA ASN A 54 -2.62 5.42 13.90
C ASN A 54 -2.00 4.48 12.85
N ALA A 55 -0.90 3.83 13.27
CA ALA A 55 -0.12 2.95 12.41
C ALA A 55 -0.94 1.80 11.77
N ALA A 56 -1.93 1.26 12.47
CA ALA A 56 -2.78 0.19 11.91
C ALA A 56 -3.63 0.70 10.75
N ARG A 57 -4.20 1.91 10.87
CA ARG A 57 -4.96 2.56 9.79
C ARG A 57 -4.06 3.03 8.65
N ASP A 58 -2.85 3.46 8.96
CA ASP A 58 -1.85 3.85 7.96
C ASP A 58 -1.46 2.63 7.10
N ALA A 59 -1.15 1.50 7.74
CA ALA A 59 -0.84 0.25 7.06
C ALA A 59 -2.03 -0.26 6.24
N ALA A 60 -3.23 -0.24 6.81
CA ALA A 60 -4.46 -0.64 6.14
C ALA A 60 -4.77 0.23 4.91
N ALA A 61 -4.63 1.55 5.02
CA ALA A 61 -4.83 2.46 3.90
C ALA A 61 -3.76 2.25 2.81
N GLY A 62 -2.49 2.07 3.19
CA GLY A 62 -1.42 1.70 2.27
C GLY A 62 -1.71 0.40 1.52
N PHE A 63 -2.17 -0.63 2.23
CA PHE A 63 -2.60 -1.90 1.65
C PHE A 63 -3.75 -1.72 0.65
N ALA A 64 -4.82 -0.99 1.01
CA ALA A 64 -5.94 -0.78 0.09
C ALA A 64 -5.51 -0.04 -1.19
N LEU A 65 -4.68 0.99 -1.04
CA LEU A 65 -4.15 1.76 -2.17
C LEU A 65 -3.22 0.92 -3.06
N SER A 66 -2.34 0.11 -2.46
CA SER A 66 -1.46 -0.76 -3.23
C SER A 66 -2.23 -1.84 -3.98
N ARG A 67 -3.30 -2.41 -3.40
CA ARG A 67 -4.17 -3.36 -4.10
C ARG A 67 -4.94 -2.71 -5.26
N ALA A 68 -5.42 -1.48 -5.07
CA ALA A 68 -6.04 -0.72 -6.15
C ALA A 68 -5.07 -0.41 -7.30
N MET A 69 -3.78 -0.18 -7.02
CA MET A 69 -2.77 -0.02 -8.07
C MET A 69 -2.39 -1.36 -8.71
N LEU A 70 -2.26 -2.41 -7.91
CA LEU A 70 -1.92 -3.76 -8.35
C LEU A 70 -2.92 -4.31 -9.36
N THR A 71 -4.22 -4.12 -9.13
CA THR A 71 -5.26 -4.57 -10.08
C THR A 71 -5.09 -3.92 -11.46
N ASN A 72 -4.72 -2.64 -11.51
CA ASN A 72 -4.40 -1.94 -12.75
C ASN A 72 -3.11 -2.44 -13.39
N VAL A 73 -2.07 -2.70 -12.58
CA VAL A 73 -0.78 -3.21 -13.07
C VAL A 73 -0.94 -4.60 -13.67
N VAL A 74 -1.67 -5.50 -13.01
CA VAL A 74 -1.97 -6.85 -13.50
C VAL A 74 -2.76 -6.81 -14.80
N ALA A 75 -3.82 -6.00 -14.88
CA ALA A 75 -4.61 -5.86 -16.10
C ALA A 75 -3.73 -5.38 -17.28
N LYS A 76 -2.88 -4.38 -17.05
CA LYS A 76 -1.93 -3.90 -18.05
C LYS A 76 -0.91 -4.96 -18.46
N HIS A 77 -0.42 -5.76 -17.51
CA HIS A 77 0.55 -6.83 -17.75
C HIS A 77 -0.06 -7.94 -18.61
N CYS A 78 -1.24 -8.46 -18.22
CA CYS A 78 -1.93 -9.51 -18.97
C CYS A 78 -2.42 -9.06 -20.35
N ALA A 79 -2.65 -7.75 -20.54
CA ALA A 79 -2.98 -7.20 -21.85
C ALA A 79 -1.84 -7.25 -22.88
N GLN A 80 -0.60 -7.56 -22.45
CA GLN A 80 0.53 -7.74 -23.37
C GLN A 80 0.59 -9.14 -24.00
N ILE A 81 -0.18 -10.11 -23.50
CA ILE A 81 -0.16 -11.51 -23.96
C ILE A 81 -0.98 -11.64 -25.25
N ASP A 82 -2.29 -11.46 -25.16
CA ASP A 82 -3.20 -11.41 -26.29
C ASP A 82 -4.50 -10.68 -25.92
N VAL A 83 -5.39 -10.51 -26.90
CA VAL A 83 -6.67 -9.82 -26.74
C VAL A 83 -7.61 -10.54 -25.77
N ALA A 84 -7.57 -11.87 -25.70
CA ALA A 84 -8.45 -12.63 -24.80
C ALA A 84 -8.06 -12.40 -23.33
N HIS A 85 -6.76 -12.44 -23.04
CA HIS A 85 -6.22 -12.13 -21.71
C HIS A 85 -6.48 -10.66 -21.34
N ALA A 86 -6.34 -9.73 -22.29
CA ALA A 86 -6.64 -8.32 -22.05
C ALA A 86 -8.09 -8.11 -21.59
N LEU A 87 -9.06 -8.67 -22.33
CA LEU A 87 -10.49 -8.54 -22.02
C LEU A 87 -10.84 -9.18 -20.67
N ARG A 88 -10.32 -10.38 -20.41
CA ARG A 88 -10.59 -11.12 -19.18
C ARG A 88 -10.00 -10.40 -17.95
N ALA A 89 -8.79 -9.87 -18.07
CA ALA A 89 -8.14 -9.13 -16.99
C ALA A 89 -8.83 -7.78 -16.72
N ASP A 90 -9.31 -7.09 -17.75
CA ASP A 90 -10.10 -5.87 -17.60
C ASP A 90 -11.45 -6.14 -16.93
N GLU A 91 -12.14 -7.24 -17.27
CA GLU A 91 -13.36 -7.66 -16.60
C GLU A 91 -13.12 -7.97 -15.11
N ALA A 92 -12.08 -8.75 -14.81
CA ALA A 92 -11.70 -9.06 -13.43
C ALA A 92 -11.35 -7.80 -12.62
N ARG A 93 -10.61 -6.85 -13.22
CA ARG A 93 -10.32 -5.54 -12.62
C ARG A 93 -11.62 -4.78 -12.30
N ASN A 94 -12.55 -4.72 -13.25
CA ASN A 94 -13.81 -4.00 -13.08
C ASN A 94 -14.66 -4.61 -11.96
N ARG A 95 -14.74 -5.95 -11.91
CA ARG A 95 -15.43 -6.68 -10.83
C ARG A 95 -14.78 -6.43 -9.47
N TRP A 96 -13.45 -6.48 -9.40
CA TRP A 96 -12.73 -6.15 -8.17
C TRP A 96 -13.06 -4.73 -7.70
N TRP A 97 -13.13 -3.73 -8.59
CA TRP A 97 -13.54 -2.38 -8.20
C TRP A 97 -14.95 -2.31 -7.63
N GLN A 98 -15.90 -3.05 -8.20
CA GLN A 98 -17.29 -3.10 -7.67
C GLN A 98 -17.34 -3.61 -6.23
N HIS A 99 -16.47 -4.54 -5.84
CA HIS A 99 -16.43 -5.08 -4.48
C HIS A 99 -15.65 -4.19 -3.50
N ASN A 100 -14.67 -3.43 -4.00
CA ASN A 100 -13.65 -2.78 -3.16
C ASN A 100 -13.71 -1.24 -3.19
N GLU A 101 -14.65 -0.63 -3.92
CA GLU A 101 -14.74 0.83 -4.05
C GLU A 101 -14.87 1.56 -2.71
N GLY A 102 -15.65 1.01 -1.76
CA GLY A 102 -15.85 1.59 -0.43
C GLY A 102 -14.56 1.62 0.38
N ALA A 103 -13.88 0.49 0.49
CA ALA A 103 -12.60 0.37 1.18
C ALA A 103 -11.50 1.25 0.58
N VAL A 104 -11.40 1.30 -0.76
CA VAL A 104 -10.43 2.18 -1.44
C VAL A 104 -10.80 3.65 -1.26
N GLY A 105 -12.09 3.99 -1.31
CA GLY A 105 -12.59 5.33 -1.04
C GLY A 105 -12.27 5.79 0.38
N ALA A 106 -12.45 4.92 1.37
CA ALA A 106 -12.09 5.17 2.76
C ALA A 106 -10.59 5.40 2.93
N ALA A 107 -9.75 4.55 2.33
CA ALA A 107 -8.30 4.72 2.36
C ALA A 107 -7.85 6.04 1.75
N LYS A 108 -8.40 6.42 0.58
CA LYS A 108 -8.13 7.73 -0.05
C LYS A 108 -8.56 8.89 0.85
N GLY A 109 -9.77 8.83 1.41
CA GLY A 109 -10.28 9.85 2.31
C GLY A 109 -9.42 10.02 3.57
N TYR A 110 -8.95 8.90 4.14
CA TYR A 110 -8.05 8.91 5.29
C TYR A 110 -6.69 9.53 4.96
N VAL A 111 -6.10 9.22 3.80
CA VAL A 111 -4.85 9.88 3.36
C VAL A 111 -5.06 11.38 3.14
N GLN A 112 -6.23 11.81 2.65
CA GLN A 112 -6.53 13.25 2.53
C GLN A 112 -6.68 13.93 3.89
N LEU A 113 -7.29 13.26 4.88
CA LEU A 113 -7.33 13.74 6.26
C LEU A 113 -5.91 13.93 6.81
N GLN A 114 -5.04 12.93 6.66
CA GLN A 114 -3.66 13.03 7.10
C GLN A 114 -2.90 14.14 6.38
N ARG A 115 -3.07 14.28 5.06
CA ARG A 115 -2.52 15.39 4.28
C ARG A 115 -2.97 16.74 4.86
N ALA A 116 -4.25 16.90 5.18
CA ALA A 116 -4.77 18.14 5.77
C ALA A 116 -4.15 18.43 7.15
N ILE A 117 -3.95 17.40 7.98
CA ILE A 117 -3.26 17.55 9.27
C ILE A 117 -1.81 17.98 9.07
N VAL A 118 -1.09 17.35 8.13
CA VAL A 118 0.29 17.75 7.78
C VAL A 118 0.32 19.18 7.25
N GLN A 119 -0.64 19.57 6.41
CA GLN A 119 -0.74 20.92 5.87
C GLN A 119 -0.87 21.97 6.97
N VAL A 120 -1.74 21.73 7.96
CA VAL A 120 -1.93 22.65 9.10
C VAL A 120 -0.66 22.74 9.96
N LYS A 121 0.06 21.64 10.16
CA LYS A 121 1.24 21.59 11.05
C LYS A 121 2.54 22.05 10.40
N GLN A 122 2.72 21.75 9.12
CA GLN A 122 4.01 21.82 8.42
C GLN A 122 3.94 22.57 7.08
N GLY A 123 2.75 23.01 6.67
CA GLY A 123 2.54 23.75 5.42
C GLY A 123 2.27 22.86 4.20
N GLU A 124 1.89 23.51 3.10
CA GLU A 124 1.43 22.85 1.87
C GLU A 124 2.49 21.97 1.19
N ALA A 125 3.76 22.38 1.23
CA ALA A 125 4.85 21.62 0.63
C ALA A 125 5.01 20.24 1.31
N ALA A 126 4.99 20.20 2.63
CA ALA A 126 5.06 18.96 3.41
C ALA A 126 3.83 18.08 3.18
N ALA A 127 2.64 18.68 3.09
CA ALA A 127 1.40 17.97 2.81
C ALA A 127 1.41 17.28 1.44
N THR A 128 1.92 17.98 0.42
CA THR A 128 2.10 17.43 -0.92
C THR A 128 3.11 16.29 -0.92
N GLN A 129 4.27 16.47 -0.28
CA GLN A 129 5.28 15.42 -0.14
C GLN A 129 4.75 14.19 0.57
N TYR A 130 3.98 14.36 1.64
CA TYR A 130 3.33 13.27 2.36
C TYR A 130 2.43 12.44 1.43
N ARG A 131 1.49 13.11 0.72
CA ARG A 131 0.56 12.43 -0.20
C ARG A 131 1.32 11.69 -1.30
N ASP A 132 2.29 12.36 -1.91
CA ASP A 132 3.05 11.80 -3.02
C ASP A 132 3.90 10.62 -2.56
N GLY A 133 4.48 10.68 -1.37
CA GLY A 133 5.19 9.57 -0.73
C GLY A 133 4.29 8.35 -0.49
N VAL A 134 3.09 8.55 0.06
CA VAL A 134 2.11 7.46 0.26
C VAL A 134 1.73 6.80 -1.08
N MET A 135 1.45 7.60 -2.11
CA MET A 135 1.08 7.07 -3.44
C MET A 135 2.27 6.39 -4.14
N ALA A 136 3.48 6.92 -3.99
CA ALA A 136 4.69 6.32 -4.53
C ALA A 136 4.97 4.96 -3.87
N GLN A 137 4.82 4.86 -2.54
CA GLN A 137 4.97 3.60 -1.82
C GLN A 137 3.93 2.57 -2.25
N ALA A 138 2.65 2.95 -2.29
CA ALA A 138 1.58 2.06 -2.75
C ALA A 138 1.85 1.50 -4.17
N LYS A 139 2.41 2.34 -5.05
CA LYS A 139 2.82 1.93 -6.39
C LYS A 139 4.00 0.96 -6.38
N ALA A 140 5.02 1.23 -5.57
CA ALA A 140 6.17 0.35 -5.42
C ALA A 140 5.74 -1.03 -4.91
N ASP A 141 4.88 -1.08 -3.89
CA ASP A 141 4.35 -2.33 -3.33
C ASP A 141 3.52 -3.11 -4.35
N ALA A 142 2.72 -2.42 -5.16
CA ALA A 142 1.97 -3.02 -6.25
C ALA A 142 2.88 -3.65 -7.31
N ILE A 143 3.95 -2.96 -7.72
CA ILE A 143 4.92 -3.47 -8.68
C ILE A 143 5.64 -4.68 -8.11
N ALA A 144 6.19 -4.58 -6.90
CA ALA A 144 6.90 -5.67 -6.23
C ALA A 144 6.01 -6.91 -6.05
N THR A 145 4.73 -6.71 -5.71
CA THR A 145 3.76 -7.81 -5.62
C THR A 145 3.54 -8.46 -6.98
N MET A 146 3.35 -7.68 -8.05
CA MET A 146 3.20 -8.23 -9.40
C MET A 146 4.45 -9.00 -9.83
N GLU A 147 5.64 -8.45 -9.62
CA GLU A 147 6.92 -9.12 -9.95
C GLU A 147 7.11 -10.43 -9.17
N SER A 148 6.56 -10.54 -7.95
CA SER A 148 6.55 -11.80 -7.19
C SER A 148 5.68 -12.90 -7.81
N TRP A 149 4.67 -12.52 -8.60
CA TRP A 149 3.78 -13.46 -9.29
C TRP A 149 4.32 -13.83 -10.67
N PHE A 150 5.01 -12.89 -11.32
CA PHE A 150 5.60 -13.02 -12.65
C PHE A 150 7.14 -12.92 -12.55
N PRO A 151 7.81 -13.93 -11.97
CA PRO A 151 9.27 -13.92 -11.88
C PRO A 151 9.88 -13.84 -13.28
N GLU A 152 10.99 -13.09 -13.38
CA GLU A 152 11.73 -12.84 -14.64
C GLU A 152 10.98 -11.98 -15.69
N GLY A 153 9.84 -11.38 -15.33
CA GLY A 153 9.07 -10.53 -16.25
C GLY A 153 8.44 -11.31 -17.40
N GLU A 154 8.36 -12.64 -17.28
CA GLU A 154 7.70 -13.48 -18.26
C GLU A 154 6.22 -13.13 -18.31
N GLN A 155 5.79 -12.73 -19.50
CA GLN A 155 4.38 -12.57 -19.85
C GLN A 155 3.77 -13.95 -20.06
N ASP A 156 3.58 -14.67 -18.96
CA ASP A 156 3.05 -16.03 -18.95
C ASP A 156 1.50 -16.04 -18.86
N GLY A 157 0.87 -16.61 -19.90
CA GLY A 157 -0.58 -16.79 -19.98
C GLY A 157 -1.14 -17.59 -18.82
N ALA A 158 -0.45 -18.66 -18.40
CA ALA A 158 -0.94 -19.53 -17.32
C ALA A 158 -0.98 -18.80 -15.97
N THR A 159 0.05 -17.99 -15.68
CA THR A 159 0.08 -17.14 -14.49
C THR A 159 -0.99 -16.05 -14.56
N CYS A 160 -1.18 -15.41 -15.72
CA CYS A 160 -2.25 -14.43 -15.90
C CYS A 160 -3.64 -15.03 -15.66
N ASP A 161 -3.94 -16.18 -16.26
CA ASP A 161 -5.21 -16.89 -16.04
C ASP A 161 -5.41 -17.22 -14.56
N LYS A 162 -4.40 -17.77 -13.88
CA LYS A 162 -4.47 -18.08 -12.45
C LYS A 162 -4.78 -16.84 -11.61
N VAL A 163 -4.04 -15.74 -11.81
CA VAL A 163 -4.21 -14.51 -11.02
C VAL A 163 -5.59 -13.89 -11.29
N VAL A 164 -6.03 -13.88 -12.55
CA VAL A 164 -7.34 -13.37 -12.97
C VAL A 164 -8.48 -14.21 -12.38
N ASP A 165 -8.33 -15.54 -12.31
CA ASP A 165 -9.31 -16.41 -11.67
C ASP A 165 -9.46 -16.14 -10.17
N GLU A 166 -8.37 -15.83 -9.48
CA GLU A 166 -8.41 -15.43 -8.07
C GLU A 166 -9.12 -14.08 -7.86
N TYR A 167 -9.01 -13.14 -8.82
CA TYR A 167 -9.83 -11.91 -8.81
C TYR A 167 -11.31 -12.21 -9.02
N PHE A 168 -11.67 -13.11 -9.95
CA PHE A 168 -13.07 -13.53 -10.13
C PHE A 168 -13.64 -14.24 -8.90
N ALA A 169 -12.82 -15.05 -8.24
CA ALA A 169 -13.18 -15.76 -7.02
C ALA A 169 -13.29 -14.84 -5.78
N GLY A 170 -12.85 -13.58 -5.87
CA GLY A 170 -12.84 -12.62 -4.75
C GLY A 170 -11.79 -12.93 -3.68
N THR A 171 -10.89 -13.90 -3.92
CA THR A 171 -9.83 -14.24 -2.95
C THR A 171 -8.77 -13.15 -2.85
N ARG A 172 -8.71 -12.25 -3.85
CA ARG A 172 -7.88 -11.04 -3.85
C ARG A 172 -8.63 -9.76 -3.46
N ASP A 173 -9.87 -9.86 -3.00
CA ASP A 173 -10.59 -8.71 -2.45
C ASP A 173 -9.92 -8.24 -1.15
N ILE A 174 -10.00 -6.93 -0.89
CA ILE A 174 -9.42 -6.30 0.29
C ILE A 174 -10.00 -6.92 1.57
N GLY A 175 -11.31 -7.17 1.58
CA GLY A 175 -12.01 -7.77 2.71
C GLY A 175 -11.59 -9.21 3.03
N SER A 176 -10.97 -9.91 2.07
CA SER A 176 -10.48 -11.27 2.23
C SER A 176 -9.14 -11.35 2.96
N ASN A 177 -8.49 -10.20 3.23
CA ASN A 177 -7.27 -10.13 4.03
C ASN A 177 -7.60 -10.03 5.53
N GLU A 178 -7.18 -11.03 6.33
CA GLU A 178 -7.50 -11.09 7.76
C GLU A 178 -6.90 -9.94 8.58
N GLU A 179 -5.71 -9.47 8.19
CA GLU A 179 -4.98 -8.41 8.90
C GLU A 179 -5.63 -7.03 8.69
N PHE A 180 -5.93 -6.69 7.43
CA PHE A 180 -6.37 -5.35 7.06
C PHE A 180 -7.88 -5.22 6.84
N GLY A 181 -8.59 -6.31 6.51
CA GLY A 181 -10.01 -6.29 6.20
C GLY A 181 -10.86 -5.71 7.34
N THR A 182 -10.59 -6.13 8.58
CA THR A 182 -11.29 -5.61 9.76
C THR A 182 -10.99 -4.13 10.02
N VAL A 183 -9.73 -3.72 9.82
CA VAL A 183 -9.32 -2.32 10.02
C VAL A 183 -9.96 -1.42 8.97
N LEU A 184 -10.01 -1.87 7.71
CA LEU A 184 -10.60 -1.13 6.59
C LEU A 184 -12.12 -1.02 6.71
N GLY A 185 -12.82 -2.07 7.15
CA GLY A 185 -14.26 -1.98 7.42
C GLY A 185 -14.60 -0.94 8.50
N ARG A 186 -13.76 -0.84 9.54
CA ARG A 186 -13.91 0.22 10.56
C ARG A 186 -13.54 1.60 10.01
N LEU A 187 -12.49 1.69 9.20
CA LEU A 187 -12.08 2.94 8.58
C LEU A 187 -13.16 3.47 7.64
N GLU A 188 -13.85 2.60 6.90
CA GLU A 188 -14.95 2.97 6.02
C GLU A 188 -16.10 3.62 6.80
N GLY A 189 -16.54 2.99 7.89
CA GLY A 189 -17.56 3.57 8.78
C GLY A 189 -17.15 4.91 9.39
N ASP A 190 -15.90 5.01 9.87
CA ASP A 190 -15.37 6.27 10.41
C ASP A 190 -15.29 7.37 9.34
N MET A 191 -14.82 7.05 8.13
CA MET A 191 -14.73 8.03 7.05
C MET A 191 -16.11 8.46 6.54
N GLN A 192 -17.13 7.60 6.63
CA GLN A 192 -18.51 7.97 6.37
C GLN A 192 -19.02 8.95 7.43
N ALA A 193 -18.87 8.62 8.72
CA ALA A 193 -19.28 9.49 9.82
C ALA A 193 -18.59 10.86 9.77
N TYR A 194 -17.31 10.88 9.37
CA TYR A 194 -16.57 12.13 9.15
C TYR A 194 -17.18 13.00 8.03
N ARG A 195 -17.53 12.40 6.89
CA ARG A 195 -18.18 13.12 5.79
C ARG A 195 -19.55 13.67 6.21
N ASP A 196 -20.33 12.86 6.91
CA ASP A 196 -21.66 13.26 7.37
C ASP A 196 -21.57 14.44 8.34
N ALA A 197 -20.61 14.43 9.26
CA ALA A 197 -20.36 15.53 10.20
C ALA A 197 -19.98 16.85 9.50
N GLN A 198 -19.28 16.80 8.37
CA GLN A 198 -18.96 18.00 7.58
C GLN A 198 -20.15 18.57 6.80
N SER A 199 -21.19 17.76 6.55
CA SER A 199 -22.36 18.19 5.77
C SER A 199 -23.43 18.91 6.61
N THR A 200 -23.30 18.86 7.94
CA THR A 200 -24.26 19.42 8.90
C THR A 200 -23.85 20.77 9.48
N GLU A 201 -22.68 21.31 9.11
CA GLU A 201 -22.20 22.66 9.43
C GLU A 201 -22.46 23.62 8.25
#